data_AF-A0A6C0KSB8-F1
#
_entry.id   AF-A0A6C0KSB8-F1
#
_cell.length_a   1.000
_cell.length_b   1.000
_cell.length_c   1.000
_cell.angle_alpha   90.00
_cell.angle_beta   90.00
_cell.angle_gamma   90.00
#
_symmetry.space_group_name_H-M   'P 1'
#
loop_
_entity.id
_entity.type
_entity.pdbx_description
1 polymer ?
#
loop_
_entity_poly.entity_id
_entity_poly.type
_entity_poly.pdbx_seq_one_letter_code
_entity_poly.pdbx_strand_id
1 'polypeptide(L)'
;MQLDSRTKFWNQNMMLVSAFNILTFLLYHQTKYLSGIYTFVCAFRSMFPRVDAERVVLYDNFLSSIFLGRFLATIAEISFALQISSFNWIIVSQIVLAQMFCWISVITRNPFYHIIEESLWTLSAIIFLLLQNTFLASFFTFCYIMYMSIIDIPMYIKKYYAFNEKSFGLVDGLEDCVLTRNHISDWKFWRQEAMWMTPYFTLAVWTTQWIY
;
A
#
# COMPACT_ATOMS: atom_id res chain seq x y z
N MET A 1 -17.99 15.41 -11.89
CA MET A 1 -17.86 14.18 -12.71
C MET A 1 -18.66 13.07 -12.05
N GLN A 2 -19.52 12.37 -12.78
CA GLN A 2 -20.36 11.31 -12.20
C GLN A 2 -19.56 10.01 -12.16
N LEU A 3 -19.32 9.48 -10.96
CA LEU A 3 -18.67 8.18 -10.80
C LEU A 3 -19.58 7.07 -11.33
N ASP A 4 -18.97 6.02 -11.89
CA ASP A 4 -19.67 4.76 -12.14
C ASP A 4 -20.32 4.26 -10.84
N SER A 5 -21.52 3.67 -10.96
CA SER A 5 -22.30 3.25 -9.79
C SER A 5 -21.61 2.17 -8.97
N ARG A 6 -20.89 1.23 -9.60
CA ARG A 6 -20.16 0.17 -8.92
C ARG A 6 -18.88 0.70 -8.28
N THR A 7 -18.15 1.57 -8.98
CA THR A 7 -16.97 2.24 -8.41
C THR A 7 -17.35 3.07 -7.19
N LYS A 8 -18.46 3.83 -7.28
CA LYS A 8 -18.99 4.60 -6.15
C LYS A 8 -19.39 3.69 -4.99
N PHE A 9 -20.10 2.61 -5.27
CA PHE A 9 -20.51 1.64 -4.25
C PHE A 9 -19.29 1.03 -3.53
N TRP A 10 -18.28 0.57 -4.28
CA TRP A 10 -17.05 0.02 -3.69
C TRP A 10 -16.34 1.05 -2.80
N ASN A 11 -16.14 2.27 -3.28
CA ASN A 11 -15.50 3.32 -2.49
C ASN A 11 -16.29 3.62 -1.20
N GLN A 12 -17.61 3.78 -1.28
CA GLN A 12 -18.44 4.01 -0.08
C GLN A 12 -18.28 2.90 0.96
N ASN A 13 -18.21 1.63 0.54
CA ASN A 13 -17.95 0.52 1.46
C ASN A 13 -16.53 0.59 2.05
N MET A 14 -15.52 1.01 1.30
CA MET A 14 -14.17 1.24 1.82
C MET A 14 -14.12 2.38 2.84
N MET A 15 -14.88 3.46 2.64
CA MET A 15 -15.03 4.51 3.64
C MET A 15 -15.69 3.99 4.92
N LEU A 16 -16.73 3.14 4.81
CA LEU A 16 -17.37 2.51 5.96
C LEU A 16 -16.40 1.60 6.73
N VAL A 17 -15.63 0.77 6.03
CA VAL A 17 -14.59 -0.04 6.67
C VAL A 17 -13.55 0.83 7.36
N SER A 18 -13.20 1.96 6.78
CA SER A 18 -12.23 2.88 7.38
C SER A 18 -12.77 3.54 8.64
N ALA A 19 -14.04 3.94 8.64
CA ALA A 19 -14.72 4.41 9.83
C ALA A 19 -14.76 3.33 10.93
N PHE A 20 -15.05 2.08 10.54
CA PHE A 20 -14.99 0.94 11.46
C PHE A 20 -13.58 0.75 12.04
N ASN A 21 -12.54 0.75 11.21
CA ASN A 21 -11.15 0.60 11.65
C ASN A 21 -10.69 1.73 12.59
N ILE A 22 -11.12 2.97 12.35
CA ILE A 22 -10.85 4.10 13.25
C ILE A 22 -11.59 3.89 14.57
N LEU A 23 -12.86 3.49 14.51
CA LEU A 23 -13.65 3.24 15.71
C LEU A 23 -13.06 2.11 16.55
N THR A 24 -12.63 1.00 15.94
CA THR A 24 -11.97 -0.10 16.66
C THR A 24 -10.67 0.35 17.30
N PHE A 25 -9.84 1.14 16.60
CA PHE A 25 -8.63 1.72 17.17
C PHE A 25 -8.94 2.60 18.39
N LEU A 26 -9.93 3.49 18.29
CA LEU A 26 -10.30 4.40 19.38
C LEU A 26 -10.90 3.68 20.60
N LEU A 27 -11.65 2.61 20.37
CA LEU A 27 -12.27 1.83 21.45
C LEU A 27 -11.31 0.85 22.10
N TYR A 28 -10.27 0.40 21.40
CA TYR A 28 -9.32 -0.59 21.90
C TYR A 28 -8.12 0.06 22.56
N HIS A 29 -8.18 0.19 23.88
CA HIS A 29 -7.17 0.88 24.70
C HIS A 29 -5.76 0.28 24.68
N GLN A 30 -5.58 -0.95 24.19
CA GLN A 30 -4.24 -1.57 24.09
C GLN A 30 -3.49 -1.18 22.83
N THR A 31 -4.11 -0.43 21.90
CA THR A 31 -3.44 -0.06 20.64
C THR A 31 -2.34 1.00 20.82
N LYS A 32 -1.20 0.80 20.16
CA LYS A 32 -0.03 1.70 20.23
C LYS A 32 -0.15 2.85 19.23
N TYR A 33 0.53 3.97 19.48
CA TYR A 33 0.53 5.13 18.58
C TYR A 33 0.91 4.78 17.13
N LEU A 34 1.84 3.84 16.93
CA LEU A 34 2.28 3.38 15.61
C LEU A 34 1.16 2.69 14.81
N SER A 35 0.31 1.89 15.46
CA SER A 35 -0.85 1.27 14.80
C SER A 35 -1.91 2.30 14.44
N GLY A 36 -2.02 3.36 15.24
CA GLY A 36 -2.85 4.53 14.95
C GLY A 36 -2.41 5.22 13.66
N ILE A 37 -1.12 5.54 13.53
CA ILE A 37 -0.56 6.16 12.31
C ILE A 37 -0.93 5.34 11.07
N TYR A 38 -0.67 4.02 11.10
CA TYR A 38 -1.02 3.13 9.98
C TYR A 38 -2.53 3.14 9.70
N THR A 39 -3.36 3.02 10.74
CA THR A 39 -4.83 3.02 10.62
C THR A 39 -5.36 4.29 9.98
N PHE A 40 -4.93 5.47 10.44
CA PHE A 40 -5.41 6.76 9.91
C PHE A 40 -4.92 7.01 8.47
N VAL A 41 -3.69 6.62 8.15
CA VAL A 41 -3.20 6.72 6.76
C VAL A 41 -3.95 5.78 5.83
N CYS A 42 -4.20 4.53 6.23
CA CYS A 42 -5.02 3.60 5.45
C CYS A 42 -6.44 4.13 5.26
N ALA A 43 -7.04 4.72 6.29
CA ALA A 43 -8.34 5.38 6.19
C ALA A 43 -8.33 6.57 5.22
N PHE A 44 -7.27 7.38 5.21
CA PHE A 44 -7.11 8.44 4.22
C PHE A 44 -6.98 7.86 2.79
N ARG A 45 -6.15 6.83 2.61
CA ARG A 45 -5.90 6.23 1.29
C ARG A 45 -7.11 5.48 0.72
N SER A 46 -7.95 4.90 1.56
CA SER A 46 -9.20 4.25 1.14
C SER A 46 -10.27 5.26 0.72
N MET A 47 -10.30 6.45 1.34
CA MET A 47 -11.19 7.56 0.95
C MET A 47 -10.77 8.19 -0.37
N PHE A 48 -9.45 8.21 -0.65
CA PHE A 48 -8.88 8.72 -1.90
C PHE A 48 -8.07 7.62 -2.62
N PRO A 49 -8.75 6.61 -3.22
CA PRO A 49 -8.08 5.56 -3.97
C PRO A 49 -7.29 6.12 -5.16
N ARG A 50 -6.09 5.56 -5.35
CA ARG A 50 -5.15 5.95 -6.40
C ARG A 50 -4.24 4.78 -6.79
N VAL A 51 -3.73 4.82 -8.00
CA VAL A 51 -2.71 3.89 -8.52
C VAL A 51 -1.45 4.70 -8.82
N ASP A 52 -0.42 4.51 -8.00
CA ASP A 52 0.76 5.38 -7.98
C ASP A 52 1.53 5.33 -9.31
N ALA A 53 1.76 4.13 -9.87
CA ALA A 53 2.54 3.95 -11.09
C ALA A 53 1.94 4.63 -12.33
N GLU A 54 0.61 4.58 -12.46
CA GLU A 54 -0.14 5.06 -13.65
C GLU A 54 -0.71 6.48 -13.45
N ARG A 55 -0.45 7.08 -12.27
CA ARG A 55 -1.02 8.36 -11.82
C ARG A 55 -2.54 8.40 -11.84
N VAL A 56 -3.19 7.24 -11.72
CA VAL A 56 -4.65 7.16 -11.78
C VAL A 56 -5.25 7.52 -10.43
N VAL A 57 -6.26 8.38 -10.44
CA VAL A 57 -6.98 8.80 -9.23
C VAL A 57 -8.47 8.63 -9.41
N LEU A 58 -9.18 8.33 -8.33
CA LEU A 58 -10.64 8.29 -8.35
C LEU A 58 -11.28 9.67 -8.20
N TYR A 59 -10.62 10.57 -7.45
CA TYR A 59 -11.05 11.95 -7.27
C TYR A 59 -9.94 12.88 -7.72
N ASP A 60 -10.21 13.77 -8.65
CA ASP A 60 -9.23 14.78 -9.07
C ASP A 60 -9.22 15.97 -8.11
N ASN A 61 -8.37 15.87 -7.09
CA ASN A 61 -8.07 16.96 -6.16
C ASN A 61 -6.65 16.78 -5.60
N PHE A 62 -6.14 17.80 -4.90
CA PHE A 62 -4.80 17.79 -4.34
C PHE A 62 -4.55 16.64 -3.34
N LEU A 63 -5.56 16.22 -2.57
CA LEU A 63 -5.44 15.12 -1.61
C LEU A 63 -5.19 13.77 -2.30
N SER A 64 -5.62 13.64 -3.56
CA SER A 64 -5.34 12.48 -4.40
C SER A 64 -3.99 12.53 -5.10
N SER A 65 -3.14 13.54 -4.84
CA SER A 65 -1.80 13.57 -5.44
C SER A 65 -1.00 12.31 -5.12
N ILE A 66 -0.20 11.86 -6.08
CA ILE A 66 0.60 10.64 -5.94
C ILE A 66 1.71 10.87 -4.92
N PHE A 67 2.34 12.05 -4.96
CA PHE A 67 3.34 12.44 -3.96
C PHE A 67 2.79 12.35 -2.52
N LEU A 68 1.66 12.99 -2.22
CA LEU A 68 1.08 12.98 -0.87
C LEU A 68 0.67 11.58 -0.44
N GLY A 69 0.03 10.82 -1.34
CA GLY A 69 -0.39 9.45 -1.07
C GLY A 69 0.80 8.55 -0.73
N ARG A 70 1.89 8.67 -1.50
CA ARG A 70 3.11 7.88 -1.29
C ARG A 70 3.85 8.27 -0.02
N PHE A 71 3.95 9.57 0.25
CA PHE A 71 4.55 10.11 1.47
C PHE A 71 3.87 9.62 2.73
N LEU A 72 2.54 9.75 2.81
CA LEU A 72 1.78 9.26 3.96
C LEU A 72 1.95 7.75 4.14
N ALA A 73 1.98 7.01 3.03
CA ALA A 73 2.13 5.56 3.09
C ALA A 73 3.52 5.11 3.52
N THR A 74 4.59 5.81 3.12
CA THR A 74 5.92 5.57 3.68
C THR A 74 5.93 5.75 5.19
N ILE A 75 5.27 6.79 5.72
CA ILE A 75 5.15 6.99 7.18
C ILE A 75 4.40 5.82 7.83
N ALA A 76 3.30 5.37 7.23
CA ALA A 76 2.54 4.23 7.72
C ALA A 76 3.36 2.94 7.69
N GLU A 77 3.97 2.61 6.56
CA GLU A 77 4.73 1.38 6.35
C GLU A 77 5.95 1.29 7.26
N ILE A 78 6.65 2.41 7.50
CA ILE A 78 7.71 2.49 8.52
C ILE A 78 7.13 2.32 9.93
N SER A 79 5.99 2.94 10.23
CA SER A 79 5.32 2.75 11.53
C SER A 79 4.88 1.30 11.76
N PHE A 80 4.47 0.59 10.71
CA PHE A 80 4.17 -0.84 10.75
C PHE A 80 5.43 -1.66 11.00
N ALA A 81 6.51 -1.40 10.25
CA ALA A 81 7.78 -2.09 10.45
C ALA A 81 8.33 -1.90 11.87
N LEU A 82 8.19 -0.71 12.44
CA LEU A 82 8.59 -0.43 13.83
C LEU A 82 7.75 -1.20 14.86
N GLN A 83 6.47 -1.51 14.58
CA GLN A 83 5.66 -2.34 15.48
C GLN A 83 6.19 -3.77 15.57
N ILE A 84 6.67 -4.31 14.45
CA ILE A 84 7.26 -5.66 14.37
C ILE A 84 8.78 -5.68 14.63
N SER A 85 9.39 -4.54 14.97
CA SER A 85 10.82 -4.45 15.27
C SER A 85 11.25 -5.28 16.47
N SER A 86 10.33 -5.59 17.39
CA SER A 86 10.56 -6.49 18.52
C SER A 86 10.93 -7.91 18.09
N PHE A 87 10.49 -8.34 16.90
CA PHE A 87 10.89 -9.62 16.32
C PHE A 87 12.31 -9.55 15.74
N ASN A 88 12.57 -8.57 14.87
CA ASN A 88 13.90 -8.37 14.28
C ASN A 88 14.05 -6.98 13.63
N TRP A 89 15.06 -6.22 14.02
CA TRP A 89 15.37 -4.91 13.42
C TRP A 89 15.76 -4.97 11.94
N ILE A 90 16.19 -6.13 11.44
CA ILE A 90 16.46 -6.33 10.00
C ILE A 90 15.20 -6.06 9.18
N ILE A 91 14.02 -6.39 9.70
CA ILE A 91 12.74 -6.11 9.01
C ILE A 91 12.59 -4.60 8.79
N VAL A 92 12.88 -3.78 9.80
CA VAL A 92 12.80 -2.32 9.68
C VAL A 92 13.74 -1.81 8.59
N SER A 93 15.00 -2.26 8.60
CA SER A 93 15.99 -1.88 7.60
C SER A 93 15.58 -2.28 6.18
N GLN A 94 14.99 -3.47 6.02
CA GLN A 94 14.48 -3.95 4.73
C GLN A 94 13.30 -3.12 4.25
N ILE A 95 12.34 -2.79 5.13
CA ILE A 95 11.20 -1.95 4.75
C ILE A 95 11.65 -0.54 4.40
N VAL A 96 12.58 0.08 5.14
CA VAL A 96 13.14 1.39 4.77
C VAL A 96 13.79 1.35 3.39
N LEU A 97 14.56 0.30 3.09
CA LEU A 97 15.16 0.10 1.77
C LEU A 97 14.10 -0.10 0.68
N ALA A 98 13.03 -0.86 0.97
CA ALA A 98 11.89 -1.05 0.08
C ALA A 98 11.22 0.29 -0.25
N GLN A 99 11.05 1.18 0.73
CA GLN A 99 10.49 2.52 0.52
C GLN A 99 11.37 3.38 -0.40
N MET A 100 12.69 3.29 -0.29
CA MET A 100 13.58 4.01 -1.21
C MET A 100 13.37 3.54 -2.65
N PHE A 101 13.26 2.24 -2.88
CA PHE A 101 12.96 1.69 -4.21
C PHE A 101 11.55 2.04 -4.69
N CYS A 102 10.56 2.06 -3.79
CA CYS A 102 9.21 2.53 -4.07
C CYS A 102 9.23 3.95 -4.64
N TRP A 103 9.92 4.87 -3.95
CA TRP A 103 10.04 6.26 -4.38
C TRP A 103 10.76 6.39 -5.71
N ILE A 104 11.85 5.67 -5.92
CA ILE A 104 12.55 5.67 -7.22
C ILE A 104 11.62 5.16 -8.32
N SER A 105 10.87 4.07 -8.08
CA SER A 105 9.92 3.52 -9.05
C SER A 105 8.83 4.53 -9.41
N VAL A 106 8.24 5.15 -8.39
CA VAL A 106 7.16 6.12 -8.55
C VAL A 106 7.65 7.34 -9.29
N ILE A 107 8.78 7.94 -8.90
CA ILE A 107 9.34 9.14 -9.54
C ILE A 107 9.75 8.86 -10.99
N THR A 108 10.49 7.78 -11.23
CA THR A 108 11.02 7.47 -12.58
C THR A 108 10.02 6.79 -13.50
N ARG A 109 8.87 6.34 -12.96
CA ARG A 109 7.90 5.41 -13.57
C ARG A 109 8.51 4.10 -14.05
N ASN A 110 9.67 3.70 -13.53
CA ASN A 110 10.31 2.45 -13.91
C ASN A 110 9.80 1.30 -13.01
N PRO A 111 9.05 0.31 -13.53
CA PRO A 111 8.48 -0.78 -12.74
C PRO A 111 9.52 -1.71 -12.12
N PHE A 112 10.75 -1.70 -12.60
CA PHE A 112 11.84 -2.52 -12.08
C PHE A 112 12.03 -2.37 -10.57
N TYR A 113 11.96 -1.13 -10.07
CA TYR A 113 12.21 -0.87 -8.66
C TYR A 113 11.08 -1.37 -7.75
N HIS A 114 9.83 -1.44 -8.24
CA HIS A 114 8.75 -2.12 -7.53
C HIS A 114 9.01 -3.63 -7.39
N ILE A 115 9.66 -4.29 -8.37
CA ILE A 115 10.06 -5.71 -8.22
C ILE A 115 10.98 -5.88 -7.00
N ILE A 116 11.93 -4.95 -6.82
CA ILE A 116 12.86 -4.98 -5.68
C ILE A 116 12.13 -4.67 -4.37
N GLU A 117 11.29 -3.63 -4.35
CA GLU A 117 10.46 -3.27 -3.20
C GLU A 117 9.64 -4.47 -2.70
N GLU A 118 8.84 -5.07 -3.58
CA GLU A 118 7.93 -6.16 -3.20
C GLU A 118 8.69 -7.44 -2.82
N SER A 119 9.88 -7.65 -3.40
CA SER A 119 10.79 -8.72 -2.97
C SER A 119 11.32 -8.49 -1.56
N LEU A 120 11.65 -7.25 -1.17
CA LEU A 120 12.09 -6.92 0.18
C LEU A 120 10.96 -7.07 1.21
N TRP A 121 9.73 -6.71 0.85
CA TRP A 121 8.54 -7.00 1.66
C TRP A 121 8.33 -8.49 1.86
N THR A 122 8.49 -9.29 0.80
CA THR A 122 8.37 -10.75 0.87
C THR A 122 9.43 -11.37 1.77
N LEU A 123 10.69 -10.92 1.67
CA LEU A 123 11.78 -11.36 2.56
C LEU A 123 11.50 -10.98 4.02
N SER A 124 10.99 -9.78 4.26
CA SER A 124 10.60 -9.33 5.60
C SER A 124 9.50 -10.22 6.20
N ALA A 125 8.51 -10.60 5.38
CA ALA A 125 7.44 -11.50 5.80
C ALA A 125 7.94 -12.92 6.08
N ILE A 126 8.93 -13.43 5.33
CA ILE A 126 9.57 -14.72 5.62
C ILE A 126 10.27 -14.68 6.98
N ILE A 127 11.04 -13.62 7.25
CA ILE A 127 11.69 -13.46 8.57
C ILE A 127 10.64 -13.40 9.67
N PHE A 128 9.57 -12.62 9.49
CA PHE A 128 8.48 -12.55 10.45
C PHE A 128 7.82 -13.92 10.68
N LEU A 129 7.52 -14.67 9.62
CA LEU A 129 6.93 -16.01 9.68
C LEU A 129 7.77 -16.98 10.53
N LEU A 130 9.10 -16.93 10.38
CA LEU A 130 10.04 -17.79 11.11
C LEU A 130 10.16 -17.44 12.59
N LEU A 131 9.85 -16.19 12.98
CA LEU A 131 10.05 -15.70 14.35
C LEU A 131 8.76 -15.61 15.17
N GLN A 132 7.60 -15.49 14.53
CA GLN A 132 6.33 -15.49 15.22
C GLN A 132 5.96 -16.91 15.73
N ASN A 133 5.13 -17.01 16.78
CA ASN A 133 4.80 -18.28 17.43
C ASN A 133 3.30 -18.64 17.43
N THR A 134 2.47 -17.90 16.70
CA THR A 134 1.01 -18.08 16.71
C THR A 134 0.52 -18.64 15.39
N PHE A 135 -0.25 -19.73 15.43
CA PHE A 135 -0.80 -20.36 14.22
C PHE A 135 -1.51 -19.37 13.30
N LEU A 136 -2.28 -18.44 13.88
CA LEU A 136 -3.05 -17.47 13.12
C LEU A 136 -2.14 -16.49 12.35
N ALA A 137 -1.10 -15.93 13.00
CA ALA A 137 -0.14 -15.07 12.32
C ALA A 137 0.66 -15.85 11.28
N SER A 138 1.03 -17.10 11.55
CA SER A 138 1.71 -17.96 10.56
C SER A 138 0.86 -18.13 9.30
N PHE A 139 -0.42 -18.47 9.47
CA PHE A 139 -1.34 -18.74 8.36
C PHE A 139 -1.49 -17.49 7.47
N PHE A 140 -1.78 -16.33 8.05
CA PHE A 140 -1.94 -15.11 7.27
C PHE A 140 -0.64 -14.62 6.63
N THR A 141 0.49 -14.74 7.32
CA THR A 141 1.81 -14.39 6.75
C THR A 141 2.17 -15.32 5.60
N PHE A 142 1.87 -16.62 5.71
CA PHE A 142 2.05 -17.58 4.62
C PHE A 142 1.18 -17.23 3.41
N CYS A 143 -0.11 -16.94 3.61
CA CYS A 143 -1.00 -16.48 2.54
C CYS A 143 -0.48 -15.20 1.86
N TYR A 144 0.04 -14.26 2.64
CA TYR A 144 0.67 -13.05 2.12
C TYR A 144 1.89 -13.37 1.25
N ILE A 145 2.83 -14.19 1.74
CA ILE A 145 4.03 -14.60 0.96
C ILE A 145 3.63 -15.28 -0.36
N MET A 146 2.63 -16.16 -0.33
CA MET A 146 2.11 -16.80 -1.55
C MET A 146 1.52 -15.79 -2.53
N TYR A 147 0.71 -14.85 -2.05
CA TYR A 147 0.16 -13.77 -2.88
C TYR A 147 1.27 -12.93 -3.52
N MET A 148 2.25 -12.48 -2.72
CA MET A 148 3.38 -11.68 -3.21
C MET A 148 4.16 -12.41 -4.29
N SER A 149 4.45 -13.69 -4.07
CA SER A 149 5.30 -14.50 -4.96
C SER A 149 4.61 -14.91 -6.26
N ILE A 150 3.30 -15.15 -6.23
CA ILE A 150 2.54 -15.73 -7.36
C ILE A 150 1.82 -14.65 -8.17
N ILE A 151 1.37 -13.58 -7.52
CA ILE A 151 0.51 -12.56 -8.14
C ILE A 151 1.26 -11.23 -8.27
N ASP A 152 1.76 -10.70 -7.16
CA ASP A 152 2.19 -9.30 -7.10
C ASP A 152 3.56 -9.06 -7.76
N ILE A 153 4.61 -9.75 -7.34
CA ILE A 153 5.94 -9.65 -7.95
C ILE A 153 5.86 -10.00 -9.46
N PRO A 154 5.20 -11.09 -9.88
CA PRO A 154 5.04 -11.39 -11.31
C PRO A 154 4.29 -10.32 -12.11
N MET A 155 3.35 -9.58 -11.50
CA MET A 155 2.69 -8.46 -12.16
C MET A 155 3.70 -7.36 -12.49
N TYR A 156 4.57 -6.97 -11.56
CA TYR A 156 5.60 -5.95 -11.82
C TYR A 156 6.66 -6.42 -12.81
N ILE A 157 7.03 -7.71 -12.81
CA ILE A 157 7.89 -8.30 -13.84
C ILE A 157 7.25 -8.13 -15.23
N LYS A 158 5.96 -8.43 -15.38
CA LYS A 158 5.24 -8.22 -16.65
C LYS A 158 5.22 -6.75 -17.05
N LYS A 159 4.96 -5.83 -16.11
CA LYS A 159 5.01 -4.38 -16.36
C LYS A 159 6.39 -3.93 -16.80
N TYR A 160 7.46 -4.46 -16.21
CA TYR A 160 8.84 -4.15 -16.59
C TYR A 160 9.17 -4.62 -18.01
N TYR A 161 8.80 -5.83 -18.41
CA TYR A 161 9.04 -6.30 -19.78
C TYR A 161 8.17 -5.59 -20.83
N ALA A 162 7.00 -5.07 -20.43
CA ALA A 162 6.15 -4.25 -21.30
C ALA A 162 6.57 -2.77 -21.33
N PHE A 163 7.51 -2.36 -20.47
CA PHE A 163 7.94 -0.98 -20.34
C PHE A 163 8.84 -0.59 -21.52
N ASN A 164 8.29 0.22 -22.42
CA ASN A 164 8.99 0.73 -23.62
C ASN A 164 9.21 2.25 -23.57
N GLU A 165 8.72 2.92 -22.53
CA GLU A 165 8.82 4.36 -22.38
C GLU A 165 10.18 4.76 -21.78
N LYS A 166 10.62 6.00 -22.04
CA LYS A 166 11.79 6.52 -21.33
C LYS A 166 11.40 6.87 -19.90
N SER A 167 12.17 6.40 -18.94
CA SER A 167 12.02 6.79 -17.54
C SER A 167 12.19 8.30 -17.37
N PHE A 168 11.42 8.87 -16.45
CA PHE A 168 11.57 10.28 -16.09
C PHE A 168 12.89 10.54 -15.37
N GLY A 169 13.44 11.75 -15.55
CA GLY A 169 14.44 12.30 -14.66
C GLY A 169 13.85 12.55 -13.26
N LEU A 170 14.71 12.69 -12.24
CA LEU A 170 14.24 12.82 -10.85
C LEU A 170 13.39 14.08 -10.62
N VAL A 171 13.77 15.21 -11.23
CA VAL A 171 13.05 16.48 -11.05
C VAL A 171 11.70 16.44 -11.77
N ASP A 172 11.71 16.10 -13.06
CA ASP A 172 10.50 15.99 -13.88
C ASP A 172 9.52 14.96 -13.29
N GLY A 173 10.05 13.84 -12.79
CA GLY A 173 9.27 12.80 -12.14
C GLY A 173 8.63 13.26 -10.83
N LEU A 174 9.33 14.08 -10.03
CA LEU A 174 8.77 14.64 -8.80
C LEU A 174 7.64 15.63 -9.11
N GLU A 175 7.84 16.51 -10.09
CA GLU A 175 6.80 17.43 -10.56
C GLU A 175 5.57 16.65 -11.07
N ASP A 176 5.80 15.60 -11.87
CA ASP A 176 4.74 14.68 -12.34
C ASP A 176 3.98 14.02 -11.17
N CYS A 177 4.67 13.59 -10.11
CA CYS A 177 4.02 12.99 -8.94
C CYS A 177 3.10 13.96 -8.19
N VAL A 178 3.41 15.26 -8.22
CA VAL A 178 2.63 16.30 -7.53
C VAL A 178 1.46 16.74 -8.39
N LEU A 179 1.70 16.98 -9.68
CA LEU A 179 0.76 17.64 -10.57
C LEU A 179 -0.16 16.68 -11.31
N THR A 180 0.38 15.57 -11.81
CA THR A 180 -0.36 14.67 -12.71
C THR A 180 -1.35 13.81 -11.95
N ARG A 181 -2.62 13.87 -12.38
CA ARG A 181 -3.73 13.08 -11.86
C ARG A 181 -4.66 12.68 -13.00
N ASN A 182 -4.60 11.41 -13.38
CA ASN A 182 -5.43 10.83 -14.42
C ASN A 182 -6.73 10.32 -13.80
N HIS A 183 -7.80 11.10 -13.87
CA HIS A 183 -9.08 10.68 -13.31
C HIS A 183 -9.70 9.55 -14.14
N ILE A 184 -9.95 8.39 -13.51
CA ILE A 184 -10.68 7.26 -14.09
C ILE A 184 -11.82 6.90 -13.15
N SER A 185 -13.06 6.85 -13.67
CA SER A 185 -14.24 6.42 -12.91
C SER A 185 -14.72 5.00 -13.24
N ASP A 186 -14.22 4.39 -14.32
CA ASP A 186 -14.71 3.11 -14.84
C ASP A 186 -14.42 1.94 -13.89
N TRP A 187 -15.45 1.16 -13.57
CA TRP A 187 -15.33 -0.02 -12.73
C TRP A 187 -14.46 -1.10 -13.35
N LYS A 188 -14.38 -1.18 -14.68
CA LYS A 188 -13.53 -2.21 -15.32
C LYS A 188 -12.07 -2.06 -14.89
N PHE A 189 -11.59 -0.82 -14.75
CA PHE A 189 -10.27 -0.51 -14.22
C PHE A 189 -10.22 -0.79 -12.71
N TRP A 190 -11.10 -0.17 -11.93
CA TRP A 190 -11.08 -0.25 -10.46
C TRP A 190 -11.33 -1.64 -9.89
N ARG A 191 -12.01 -2.52 -10.61
CA ARG A 191 -12.24 -3.91 -10.18
C ARG A 191 -10.92 -4.63 -9.94
N GLN A 192 -9.90 -4.39 -10.77
CA GLN A 192 -8.60 -5.05 -10.61
C GLN A 192 -7.87 -4.52 -9.38
N GLU A 193 -7.86 -3.20 -9.20
CA GLU A 193 -7.23 -2.54 -8.06
C GLU A 193 -7.95 -2.85 -6.73
N ALA A 194 -9.27 -2.95 -6.76
CA ALA A 194 -10.09 -3.30 -5.60
C ALA A 194 -9.72 -4.66 -5.01
N MET A 195 -9.21 -5.62 -5.81
CA MET A 195 -8.85 -6.96 -5.33
C MET A 195 -7.71 -6.95 -4.31
N TRP A 196 -6.75 -6.03 -4.44
CA TRP A 196 -5.63 -5.91 -3.50
C TRP A 196 -5.86 -4.78 -2.49
N MET A 197 -6.48 -3.67 -2.90
CA MET A 197 -6.76 -2.54 -2.01
C MET A 197 -7.71 -2.92 -0.88
N THR A 198 -8.70 -3.77 -1.16
CA THR A 198 -9.66 -4.22 -0.14
C THR A 198 -8.98 -4.98 0.99
N PRO A 199 -8.22 -6.08 0.77
CA PRO A 199 -7.49 -6.75 1.84
C PRO A 199 -6.43 -5.86 2.49
N TYR A 200 -5.79 -4.96 1.75
CA TYR A 200 -4.82 -4.00 2.32
C TYR A 200 -5.48 -3.04 3.32
N PHE A 201 -6.61 -2.42 2.98
CA PHE A 201 -7.31 -1.49 3.88
C PHE A 201 -8.18 -2.16 4.95
N THR A 202 -8.27 -3.50 4.94
CA THR A 202 -9.03 -4.29 5.92
C THR A 202 -8.07 -5.12 6.78
N LEU A 203 -7.57 -6.22 6.22
CA LEU A 203 -6.76 -7.21 6.91
C LEU A 203 -5.45 -6.61 7.42
N ALA A 204 -4.73 -5.80 6.63
CA ALA A 204 -3.47 -5.22 7.11
C ALA A 204 -3.70 -4.23 8.26
N VAL A 205 -4.81 -3.50 8.23
CA VAL A 205 -5.21 -2.60 9.32
C VAL A 205 -5.55 -3.39 10.59
N TRP A 206 -6.24 -4.51 10.46
CA TRP A 206 -6.48 -5.39 11.60
C TRP A 206 -5.19 -6.03 12.10
N THR A 207 -4.28 -6.44 11.22
CA THR A 207 -2.97 -6.97 11.65
C THR A 207 -2.20 -5.93 12.46
N THR A 208 -2.14 -4.67 12.04
CA THR A 208 -1.42 -3.64 12.83
C THR A 208 -2.09 -3.35 14.17
N GLN A 209 -3.41 -3.45 14.27
CA GLN A 209 -4.14 -3.19 15.52
C GLN A 209 -4.03 -4.33 16.54
N TRP A 210 -3.50 -5.50 16.14
CA TRP A 210 -3.47 -6.70 16.98
C TRP A 210 -2.05 -7.29 17.12
N ILE A 211 -1.06 -6.76 16.40
CA ILE A 211 0.35 -7.10 16.57
C ILE A 211 0.87 -6.47 17.87
N TYR A 212 1.07 -7.31 18.90
CA TYR A 212 1.70 -6.94 20.18
C TYR A 212 2.57 -8.06 20.72
#